data_AF-A0AAV8Z4S5-F1
#
_entry.id   AF-A0AAV8Z4S5-F1
#
_cell.length_a   1.000
_cell.length_b   1.000
_cell.length_c   1.000
_cell.angle_alpha   90.00
_cell.angle_beta   90.00
_cell.angle_gamma   90.00
#
_symmetry.space_group_name_H-M   'P 1'
#
loop_
_entity.id
_entity.type
_entity.pdbx_description
1 polymer ?
#
loop_
_entity_poly.entity_id
_entity_poly.type
_entity_poly.pdbx_seq_one_letter_code
_entity_poly.pdbx_strand_id
1 'polypeptide(L)'
;MKNIKALLDIEVAQLYLLFRHVTKAKEHILSAGEILGVHYNLMGVLGKRTKYQVKDIAQLSLKVTVEEKNGIERPEVNDSHVPQNLPLNDDVRLSTVEFSEEVNEKVSIAVTDQKLFVTIVQEMLIAKPQDELQTEELQPFIDMILDQKNTYSVRVVALLLRCKLESKSRRTIERSLGQCEEIIKSFKRENPHFLNRVSDVFGTGMPPMWKVETQYADLLLNIGLVKNALDIYLKIKLWEEVIVCYTILKLRHKAAEIIQEQLDTKPTVKLWCLLGNFISLKYKVTK
;
A
#
# COMPACT_ATOMS: atom_id res chain seq x y z
N MET A 1 7.14 22.78 19.93
CA MET A 1 6.73 23.51 18.70
C MET A 1 7.25 22.87 17.42
N LYS A 2 8.56 22.54 17.30
CA LYS A 2 9.12 21.96 16.06
C LYS A 2 8.47 20.62 15.65
N ASN A 3 8.22 19.72 16.61
CA ASN A 3 7.49 18.46 16.36
C ASN A 3 6.11 18.68 15.74
N ILE A 4 5.34 19.63 16.28
CA ILE A 4 3.99 19.93 15.79
C ILE A 4 4.06 20.48 14.37
N LYS A 5 5.04 21.34 14.08
CA LYS A 5 5.25 21.85 12.72
C LYS A 5 5.59 20.73 11.74
N ALA A 6 6.52 19.83 12.08
CA ALA A 6 6.86 18.70 11.22
C ALA A 6 5.65 17.77 10.97
N LEU A 7 4.85 17.50 12.01
CA LEU A 7 3.61 16.72 11.87
C LEU A 7 2.60 17.41 10.96
N LEU A 8 2.41 18.72 11.12
CA LEU A 8 1.55 19.52 10.25
C LEU A 8 2.02 19.45 8.79
N ASP A 9 3.32 19.62 8.53
CA ASP A 9 3.87 19.56 7.17
C ASP A 9 3.64 18.17 6.55
N ILE A 10 3.77 17.09 7.33
CA ILE A 10 3.45 15.73 6.87
C ILE A 10 1.95 15.60 6.52
N GLU A 11 1.04 16.07 7.37
CA GLU A 11 -0.40 16.01 7.12
C GLU A 11 -0.83 16.84 5.92
N VAL A 12 -0.24 18.03 5.75
CA VAL A 12 -0.48 18.89 4.58
C VAL A 12 0.06 18.24 3.30
N ALA A 13 1.23 17.58 3.36
CA ALA A 13 1.73 16.80 2.23
C ALA A 13 0.77 15.67 1.85
N GLN A 14 0.26 14.91 2.83
CA GLN A 14 -0.75 13.87 2.63
C GLN A 14 -2.01 14.41 1.93
N LEU A 15 -2.49 15.59 2.36
CA LEU A 15 -3.62 16.27 1.73
C LEU A 15 -3.33 16.65 0.28
N TYR A 16 -2.16 17.21 -0.02
CA TYR A 16 -1.80 17.53 -1.40
C TYR A 16 -1.67 16.28 -2.28
N LEU A 17 -1.16 15.17 -1.74
CA LEU A 17 -1.08 13.90 -2.45
C LEU A 17 -2.47 13.34 -2.78
N LEU A 18 -3.47 13.51 -1.91
CA LEU A 18 -4.85 13.12 -2.18
C LEU A 18 -5.41 13.80 -3.45
N PHE A 19 -5.04 15.06 -3.67
CA PHE A 19 -5.40 15.84 -4.86
C PHE A 19 -4.36 15.79 -5.99
N ARG A 20 -3.34 14.91 -5.87
CA ARG A 20 -2.26 14.73 -6.85
C ARG A 20 -1.43 16.00 -7.12
N HIS A 21 -1.35 16.92 -6.17
CA HIS A 21 -0.46 18.09 -6.23
C HIS A 21 0.95 17.73 -5.72
N VAL A 22 1.69 16.99 -6.53
CA VAL A 22 2.99 16.40 -6.17
C VAL A 22 4.04 17.46 -5.80
N THR A 23 4.11 18.57 -6.53
CA THR A 23 5.12 19.63 -6.28
C THR A 23 4.97 20.24 -4.89
N LYS A 24 3.75 20.63 -4.52
CA LYS A 24 3.44 21.19 -3.20
C LYS A 24 3.65 20.17 -2.09
N ALA A 25 3.25 18.91 -2.32
CA ALA A 25 3.51 17.84 -1.36
C ALA A 25 5.03 17.70 -1.09
N LYS A 26 5.84 17.74 -2.15
CA LYS A 26 7.29 17.65 -2.05
C LYS A 26 7.93 18.79 -1.26
N GLU A 27 7.44 20.02 -1.41
CA GLU A 27 7.91 21.17 -0.61
C GLU A 27 7.71 20.94 0.90
N HIS A 28 6.53 20.45 1.29
CA HIS A 28 6.25 20.12 2.70
C HIS A 28 7.03 18.90 3.20
N ILE A 29 7.23 17.88 2.36
CA ILE A 29 8.07 16.71 2.71
C ILE A 29 9.52 17.15 2.98
N LEU A 30 10.08 18.01 2.14
CA LEU A 30 11.43 18.54 2.34
C LEU A 30 11.52 19.38 3.61
N SER A 31 10.53 20.26 3.85
CA SER A 31 10.48 21.06 5.08
C SER A 31 10.39 20.19 6.33
N ALA A 32 9.55 19.14 6.32
CA ALA A 32 9.43 18.20 7.42
C ALA A 32 10.75 17.43 7.65
N GLY A 33 11.41 16.96 6.59
CA GLY A 33 12.71 16.29 6.67
C GLY A 33 13.80 17.18 7.26
N GLU A 34 13.86 18.45 6.85
CA GLU A 34 14.78 19.45 7.40
C GLU A 34 14.51 19.71 8.89
N ILE A 35 13.24 19.86 9.27
CA ILE A 35 12.86 20.07 10.68
C ILE A 35 13.26 18.85 11.51
N LEU A 36 13.00 17.64 11.03
CA LEU A 36 13.29 16.38 11.73
C LEU A 36 14.77 16.00 11.73
N GLY A 37 15.57 16.58 10.83
CA GLY A 37 16.98 16.21 10.65
C GLY A 37 17.14 14.82 10.04
N VAL A 38 16.17 14.40 9.22
CA VAL A 38 16.16 13.07 8.61
C VAL A 38 16.70 13.19 7.19
N HIS A 39 17.79 12.50 6.93
CA HIS A 39 18.38 12.37 5.60
C HIS A 39 18.40 10.91 5.19
N TYR A 40 18.14 10.65 3.92
CA TYR A 40 18.15 9.30 3.37
C TYR A 40 18.88 9.27 2.03
N ASN A 41 19.53 8.15 1.75
CA ASN A 41 20.20 7.90 0.48
C ASN A 41 19.97 6.45 0.04
N LEU A 42 19.62 6.26 -1.23
CA LEU A 42 19.52 4.93 -1.84
C LEU A 42 20.92 4.53 -2.32
N MET A 43 21.41 3.39 -1.81
CA MET A 43 22.74 2.87 -2.14
C MET A 43 22.67 1.43 -2.63
N GLY A 44 23.55 1.07 -3.56
CA GLY A 44 23.74 -0.32 -3.97
C GLY A 44 24.66 -1.05 -2.99
N VAL A 45 24.18 -2.12 -2.37
CA VAL A 45 24.92 -2.96 -1.44
C VAL A 45 24.83 -4.41 -1.91
N LEU A 46 25.91 -5.17 -1.73
CA LEU A 46 25.93 -6.58 -2.11
C LEU A 46 24.97 -7.39 -1.22
N GLY A 47 24.16 -8.24 -1.83
CA GLY A 47 23.22 -9.09 -1.10
C GLY A 47 22.63 -10.22 -1.92
N LYS A 48 21.84 -11.05 -1.25
CA LYS A 48 21.17 -12.24 -1.78
C LYS A 48 19.66 -12.10 -1.67
N ARG A 49 18.94 -12.58 -2.69
CA ARG A 49 17.46 -12.64 -2.72
C ARG A 49 16.91 -14.05 -2.64
N THR A 50 17.74 -15.06 -2.87
CA THR A 50 17.32 -16.47 -2.87
C THR A 50 18.20 -17.31 -1.98
N LYS A 51 17.60 -18.35 -1.39
CA LYS A 51 18.26 -19.24 -0.42
C LYS A 51 19.46 -19.98 -1.02
N TYR A 52 19.40 -20.27 -2.32
CA TYR A 52 20.42 -21.05 -3.04
C TYR A 52 21.41 -20.18 -3.82
N GLN A 53 21.39 -18.86 -3.64
CA GLN A 53 22.31 -17.94 -4.32
C GLN A 53 23.72 -18.05 -3.72
N VAL A 54 24.70 -18.39 -4.56
CA VAL A 54 26.11 -18.50 -4.13
C VAL A 54 26.80 -17.13 -4.09
N LYS A 55 26.64 -16.32 -5.14
CA LYS A 55 27.31 -15.03 -5.30
C LYS A 55 26.42 -13.87 -4.90
N ASP A 56 26.97 -12.89 -4.20
CA ASP A 56 26.25 -11.65 -3.88
C ASP A 56 26.17 -10.74 -5.11
N ILE A 57 25.01 -10.10 -5.28
CA ILE A 57 24.75 -9.17 -6.37
C ILE A 57 24.37 -7.82 -5.76
N ALA A 58 24.66 -6.72 -6.43
CA ALA A 58 24.23 -5.40 -5.99
C ALA A 58 22.69 -5.32 -5.90
N GLN A 59 22.20 -4.94 -4.72
CA GLN A 59 20.80 -4.73 -4.39
C GLN A 59 20.63 -3.31 -3.83
N LEU A 60 19.46 -2.71 -4.03
CA LEU A 60 19.17 -1.39 -3.46
C LEU A 60 18.91 -1.52 -1.96
N SER A 61 19.51 -0.63 -1.19
CA SER A 61 19.34 -0.48 0.25
C SER A 61 19.12 0.99 0.58
N LEU A 62 18.38 1.26 1.66
CA LEU A 62 18.15 2.62 2.13
C LEU A 62 19.07 2.89 3.33
N LYS A 63 20.00 3.83 3.16
CA LYS A 63 20.79 4.37 4.26
C LYS A 63 20.07 5.58 4.84
N VAL A 64 19.76 5.53 6.13
CA VAL A 64 19.10 6.62 6.84
C VAL A 64 20.05 7.20 7.89
N THR A 65 20.16 8.51 7.93
CA THR A 65 20.91 9.23 8.96
C THR A 65 19.98 10.23 9.62
N VAL A 66 19.94 10.18 10.96
CA VAL A 66 19.04 10.99 11.75
C VAL A 66 19.88 11.87 12.67
N GLU A 67 19.83 13.18 12.45
CA GLU A 67 20.51 14.16 13.29
C GLU A 67 19.68 14.44 14.56
N GLU A 68 20.37 14.58 15.70
CA GLU A 68 19.73 15.02 16.93
C GLU A 68 19.59 16.55 16.92
N LYS A 69 18.35 17.03 16.78
CA LYS A 69 18.04 18.47 16.78
C LYS A 69 17.31 18.85 18.06
N ASN A 70 17.72 19.98 18.65
CA ASN A 70 17.11 20.52 19.87
C ASN A 70 15.61 20.81 19.69
N GLY A 71 14.80 20.24 20.58
CA GLY A 71 13.33 20.44 20.64
C GLY A 71 12.50 19.42 19.85
N ILE A 72 13.09 18.26 19.51
CA ILE A 72 12.43 17.13 18.86
C ILE A 72 12.35 15.97 19.86
N GLU A 73 11.13 15.63 20.24
CA GLU A 73 10.84 14.45 21.06
C GLU A 73 10.56 13.25 20.15
N ARG A 74 11.21 12.12 20.45
CA ARG A 74 11.05 10.84 19.75
C ARG A 74 10.55 9.79 20.76
N PRO A 75 9.23 9.69 20.96
CA PRO A 75 8.68 8.74 21.92
C PRO A 75 8.85 7.30 21.43
N GLU A 76 9.14 6.39 22.36
CA GLU A 76 9.12 4.95 22.08
C GLU A 76 7.69 4.45 21.84
N VAL A 77 7.57 3.40 21.02
CA VAL A 77 6.29 2.79 20.68
C VAL A 77 6.23 1.32 21.02
N ASN A 78 5.06 0.93 21.50
CA ASN A 78 4.70 -0.45 21.79
C ASN A 78 3.98 -1.09 20.59
N ASP A 79 4.54 -2.17 20.06
CA ASP A 79 4.04 -2.89 18.87
C ASP A 79 3.14 -4.09 19.23
N SER A 80 2.59 -4.13 20.45
CA SER A 80 1.94 -5.34 20.99
C SER A 80 0.62 -5.71 20.30
N HIS A 81 -0.10 -4.74 19.74
CA HIS A 81 -1.44 -4.93 19.17
C HIS A 81 -1.54 -4.36 17.75
N VAL A 82 -0.54 -4.62 16.91
CA VAL A 82 -0.56 -4.23 15.49
C VAL A 82 -0.83 -5.44 14.59
N PRO A 83 -1.20 -5.24 13.31
CA PRO A 83 -1.30 -6.34 12.36
C PRO A 83 0.05 -7.05 12.19
N GLN A 84 -0.01 -8.39 12.08
CA GLN A 84 1.20 -9.21 11.99
C GLN A 84 1.91 -9.03 10.64
N ASN A 85 3.23 -8.89 10.69
CA ASN A 85 4.07 -8.92 9.51
C ASN A 85 4.34 -10.38 9.09
N LEU A 86 3.43 -10.97 8.29
CA LEU A 86 3.59 -12.31 7.74
C LEU A 86 4.88 -12.46 6.90
N PRO A 87 5.70 -13.50 7.15
CA PRO A 87 6.88 -13.79 6.35
C PRO A 87 6.50 -14.35 4.97
N LEU A 88 7.46 -14.32 4.04
CA LEU A 88 7.30 -14.97 2.73
C LEU A 88 7.57 -16.48 2.87
N ASN A 89 6.55 -17.30 2.64
CA ASN A 89 6.67 -18.76 2.61
C ASN A 89 6.96 -19.22 1.17
N ASP A 90 8.13 -18.87 0.63
CA ASP A 90 8.62 -19.35 -0.68
C ASP A 90 9.82 -20.27 -0.47
N ASP A 91 9.86 -21.39 -1.20
CA ASP A 91 10.96 -22.36 -1.16
C ASP A 91 12.26 -21.79 -1.74
N VAL A 92 12.18 -20.79 -2.61
CA VAL A 92 13.35 -20.26 -3.32
C VAL A 92 13.74 -18.86 -2.83
N ARG A 93 12.79 -17.94 -2.68
CA ARG A 93 13.08 -16.55 -2.29
C ARG A 93 13.23 -16.40 -0.79
N LEU A 94 14.11 -15.48 -0.40
CA LEU A 94 14.19 -14.98 0.96
C LEU A 94 13.06 -13.99 1.22
N SER A 95 12.67 -13.85 2.49
CA SER A 95 11.57 -12.95 2.89
C SER A 95 11.96 -11.47 2.88
N THR A 96 13.23 -11.21 3.15
CA THR A 96 13.96 -9.94 3.09
C THR A 96 15.29 -10.20 2.38
N VAL A 97 15.87 -9.16 1.79
CA VAL A 97 17.21 -9.26 1.18
C VAL A 97 18.23 -9.43 2.29
N GLU A 98 19.07 -10.46 2.19
CA GLU A 98 20.22 -10.64 3.08
C GLU A 98 21.41 -9.86 2.51
N PHE A 99 21.80 -8.78 3.17
CA PHE A 99 22.94 -7.96 2.77
C PHE A 99 24.24 -8.48 3.39
N SER A 100 25.35 -8.33 2.68
CA SER A 100 26.68 -8.69 3.20
C SER A 100 27.19 -7.70 4.26
N GLU A 101 26.71 -6.46 4.20
CA GLU A 101 27.03 -5.39 5.14
C GLU A 101 25.74 -4.87 5.76
N GLU A 102 25.72 -4.69 7.09
CA GLU A 102 24.59 -4.08 7.77
C GLU A 102 24.65 -2.55 7.58
N VAL A 103 23.74 -2.02 6.76
CA VAL A 103 23.74 -0.59 6.38
C VAL A 103 23.25 0.31 7.53
N ASN A 104 22.43 -0.22 8.44
CA ASN A 104 21.67 0.54 9.43
C ASN A 104 21.80 0.01 10.88
N GLU A 105 22.93 -0.59 11.28
CA GLU A 105 23.15 -1.27 12.57
C GLU A 105 22.68 -0.54 13.85
N LYS A 106 22.40 0.77 13.80
CA LYS A 106 22.13 1.62 14.98
C LYS A 106 20.99 2.62 14.83
N VAL A 107 20.24 2.60 13.73
CA VAL A 107 19.25 3.65 13.47
C VAL A 107 17.87 3.20 13.95
N SER A 108 17.51 3.59 15.17
CA SER A 108 16.12 3.51 15.64
C SER A 108 15.35 4.71 15.11
N ILE A 109 14.28 4.44 14.36
CA ILE A 109 13.51 5.48 13.65
C ILE A 109 12.20 5.71 14.41
N ALA A 110 11.98 6.95 14.84
CA ALA A 110 10.77 7.32 15.56
C ALA A 110 9.54 7.30 14.64
N VAL A 111 8.34 7.19 15.23
CA VAL A 111 7.08 7.18 14.47
C VAL A 111 6.93 8.38 13.55
N THR A 112 7.35 9.56 14.02
CA THR A 112 7.27 10.80 13.22
C THR A 112 8.10 10.70 11.95
N ASP A 113 9.28 10.10 12.05
CA ASP A 113 10.18 9.88 10.93
C ASP A 113 9.63 8.76 10.02
N GLN A 114 9.05 7.70 10.60
CA GLN A 114 8.36 6.65 9.84
C GLN A 114 7.18 7.22 9.03
N LYS A 115 6.39 8.15 9.60
CA LYS A 115 5.30 8.86 8.90
C LYS A 115 5.82 9.68 7.72
N LEU A 116 6.96 10.35 7.88
CA LEU A 116 7.62 11.04 6.78
C LEU A 116 8.00 10.06 5.67
N PHE A 117 8.60 8.92 6.00
CA PHE A 117 8.97 7.89 5.01
C PHE A 117 7.76 7.28 4.29
N VAL A 118 6.65 7.00 5.00
CA VAL A 118 5.39 6.57 4.38
C VAL A 118 4.91 7.60 3.36
N THR A 119 4.98 8.89 3.72
CA THR A 119 4.58 10.00 2.84
C THR A 119 5.49 10.12 1.62
N ILE A 120 6.81 9.93 1.78
CA ILE A 120 7.78 9.86 0.68
C ILE A 120 7.45 8.71 -0.28
N VAL A 121 7.16 7.52 0.25
CA VAL A 121 6.80 6.35 -0.58
C VAL A 121 5.51 6.62 -1.38
N GLN A 122 4.50 7.25 -0.77
CA GLN A 122 3.26 7.62 -1.45
C GLN A 122 3.47 8.72 -2.50
N GLU A 123 4.32 9.72 -2.23
CA GLU A 123 4.71 10.73 -3.21
C GLU A 123 5.37 10.08 -4.42
N MET A 124 6.37 9.22 -4.20
CA MET A 124 7.08 8.52 -5.28
C MET A 124 6.14 7.64 -6.10
N LEU A 125 5.14 6.99 -5.48
CA LEU A 125 4.11 6.20 -6.15
C LEU A 125 3.19 7.02 -7.05
N ILE A 126 2.95 8.29 -6.74
CA ILE A 126 2.10 9.20 -7.52
C ILE A 126 2.93 9.95 -8.57
N ALA A 127 4.15 10.34 -8.21
CA ALA A 127 5.05 11.16 -9.04
C ALA A 127 5.65 10.38 -10.21
N LYS A 128 6.01 9.11 -9.99
CA LYS A 128 6.69 8.29 -11.00
C LYS A 128 5.74 7.26 -11.62
N PRO A 129 5.94 6.92 -12.91
CA PRO A 129 5.24 5.81 -13.56
C PRO A 129 5.53 4.47 -12.87
N GLN A 130 4.55 3.56 -12.94
CA GLN A 130 4.69 2.22 -12.36
C GLN A 130 5.59 1.34 -13.23
N ASP A 131 6.79 1.05 -12.73
CA ASP A 131 7.76 0.16 -13.37
C ASP A 131 8.45 -0.77 -12.34
N GLU A 132 9.16 -1.78 -12.82
CA GLU A 132 9.92 -2.73 -11.99
C GLU A 132 11.01 -1.99 -11.20
N LEU A 133 11.70 -1.02 -11.81
CA LEU A 133 12.71 -0.21 -11.12
C LEU A 133 12.12 0.57 -9.94
N GLN A 134 10.95 1.19 -10.13
CA GLN A 134 10.26 1.92 -9.05
C GLN A 134 9.90 0.96 -7.89
N THR A 135 9.51 -0.27 -8.21
CA THR A 135 9.18 -1.28 -7.20
C THR A 135 10.41 -1.60 -6.35
N GLU A 136 11.57 -1.78 -6.98
CA GLU A 136 12.85 -2.01 -6.29
C GLU A 136 13.37 -0.78 -5.55
N GLU A 137 13.08 0.45 -6.00
CA GLU A 137 13.40 1.68 -5.26
C GLU A 137 12.56 1.86 -3.99
N LEU A 138 11.29 1.45 -4.03
CA LEU A 138 10.35 1.65 -2.91
C LEU A 138 10.44 0.57 -1.85
N GLN A 139 10.81 -0.66 -2.24
CA GLN A 139 10.90 -1.80 -1.33
C GLN A 139 11.80 -1.52 -0.11
N PRO A 140 13.02 -0.94 -0.23
CA PRO A 140 13.89 -0.65 0.90
C PRO A 140 13.28 0.29 1.95
N PHE A 141 12.42 1.23 1.55
CA PHE A 141 11.72 2.12 2.48
C PHE A 141 10.71 1.34 3.32
N ILE A 142 9.95 0.47 2.68
CA ILE A 142 8.90 -0.31 3.33
C ILE A 142 9.51 -1.35 4.27
N ASP A 143 10.54 -2.06 3.83
CA ASP A 143 11.24 -3.05 4.65
C ASP A 143 11.86 -2.39 5.89
N MET A 144 12.49 -1.21 5.73
CA MET A 144 13.00 -0.43 6.85
C MET A 144 11.89 -0.05 7.85
N ILE A 145 10.72 0.42 7.38
CA ILE A 145 9.62 0.78 8.28
C ILE A 145 9.12 -0.44 9.05
N LEU A 146 8.99 -1.59 8.38
CA LEU A 146 8.44 -2.82 8.96
C LEU A 146 9.38 -3.55 9.92
N ASP A 147 10.69 -3.30 9.83
CA ASP A 147 11.70 -3.79 10.77
C ASP A 147 11.65 -3.06 12.13
N GLN A 148 11.13 -1.83 12.13
CA GLN A 148 11.01 -1.01 13.33
C GLN A 148 9.70 -1.27 14.09
N LYS A 149 9.65 -0.86 15.36
CA LYS A 149 8.39 -0.81 16.13
C LYS A 149 7.50 0.29 15.54
N ASN A 150 6.24 -0.05 15.24
CA ASN A 150 5.33 0.86 14.55
C ASN A 150 4.09 1.15 15.40
N THR A 151 3.42 2.27 15.13
CA THR A 151 2.03 2.44 15.55
C THR A 151 1.10 1.67 14.62
N TYR A 152 -0.13 1.40 15.07
CA TYR A 152 -1.11 0.64 14.30
C TYR A 152 -1.30 1.21 12.89
N SER A 153 -1.47 2.53 12.77
CA SER A 153 -1.71 3.19 11.48
C SER A 153 -0.49 3.11 10.55
N VAL A 154 0.73 3.25 11.08
CA VAL A 154 1.97 3.13 10.29
C VAL A 154 2.13 1.70 9.78
N ARG A 155 1.95 0.69 10.65
CA ARG A 155 2.03 -0.72 10.28
C ARG A 155 1.02 -1.06 9.19
N VAL A 156 -0.25 -0.66 9.35
CA VAL A 156 -1.29 -0.91 8.33
C VAL A 156 -0.89 -0.30 6.98
N VAL A 157 -0.51 0.97 6.94
CA VAL A 157 -0.17 1.63 5.67
C VAL A 157 1.08 1.03 5.03
N ALA A 158 2.13 0.76 5.80
CA ALA A 158 3.34 0.10 5.29
C ALA A 158 3.04 -1.28 4.71
N LEU A 159 2.22 -2.09 5.38
CA LEU A 159 1.78 -3.38 4.88
C LEU A 159 0.93 -3.26 3.60
N LEU A 160 0.00 -2.29 3.53
CA LEU A 160 -0.81 -2.06 2.32
C LEU A 160 0.03 -1.60 1.12
N LEU A 161 1.03 -0.74 1.36
CA LEU A 161 1.99 -0.32 0.35
C LEU A 161 2.79 -1.53 -0.16
N ARG A 162 3.25 -2.40 0.74
CA ARG A 162 3.94 -3.64 0.36
C ARG A 162 3.04 -4.55 -0.47
N CYS A 163 1.79 -4.76 -0.05
CA CYS A 163 0.82 -5.58 -0.79
C CYS A 163 0.60 -5.04 -2.20
N LYS A 164 0.62 -3.71 -2.37
CA LYS A 164 0.50 -3.08 -3.69
C LYS A 164 1.72 -3.37 -4.58
N LEU A 165 2.93 -3.30 -4.04
CA LEU A 165 4.17 -3.61 -4.77
C LEU A 165 4.24 -5.09 -5.16
N GLU A 166 3.90 -5.98 -4.23
CA GLU A 166 4.00 -7.43 -4.40
C GLU A 166 2.88 -8.05 -5.22
N SER A 167 1.75 -7.36 -5.38
CA SER A 167 0.58 -7.84 -6.14
C SER A 167 0.90 -8.29 -7.58
N LYS A 168 1.98 -7.76 -8.18
CA LYS A 168 2.40 -8.07 -9.56
C LYS A 168 3.16 -9.39 -9.69
N SER A 169 3.78 -9.89 -8.62
CA SER A 169 4.62 -11.09 -8.68
C SER A 169 3.88 -12.32 -8.17
N ARG A 170 3.83 -13.37 -9.00
CA ARG A 170 3.16 -14.65 -8.67
C ARG A 170 3.66 -15.29 -7.38
N ARG A 171 4.94 -15.08 -7.01
CA ARG A 171 5.53 -15.71 -5.82
C ARG A 171 5.19 -14.97 -4.52
N THR A 172 4.89 -13.67 -4.59
CA THR A 172 4.60 -12.83 -3.43
C THR A 172 3.11 -12.50 -3.27
N ILE A 173 2.29 -12.84 -4.27
CA ILE A 173 0.86 -12.55 -4.27
C ILE A 173 0.12 -13.25 -3.13
N GLU A 174 0.52 -14.46 -2.75
CA GLU A 174 -0.06 -15.20 -1.62
C GLU A 174 0.22 -14.52 -0.28
N ARG A 175 1.45 -14.03 -0.09
CA ARG A 175 1.81 -13.21 1.08
C ARG A 175 0.96 -11.94 1.11
N SER A 176 0.84 -11.25 -0.02
CA SER A 176 0.03 -10.02 -0.13
C SER A 176 -1.44 -10.28 0.22
N LEU A 177 -2.01 -11.40 -0.25
CA LEU A 177 -3.38 -11.79 0.06
C LEU A 177 -3.57 -12.03 1.55
N GLY A 178 -2.70 -12.84 2.17
CA GLY A 178 -2.76 -13.13 3.60
C GLY A 178 -2.56 -11.89 4.47
N GLN A 179 -1.69 -10.98 4.04
CA GLN A 179 -1.45 -9.69 4.70
C GLN A 179 -2.69 -8.80 4.68
N CYS A 180 -3.31 -8.61 3.51
CA CYS A 180 -4.55 -7.85 3.41
C CYS A 180 -5.68 -8.48 4.24
N GLU A 181 -5.77 -9.81 4.28
CA GLU A 181 -6.74 -10.51 5.11
C GLU A 181 -6.49 -10.30 6.61
N GLU A 182 -5.23 -10.38 7.07
CA GLU A 182 -4.84 -10.12 8.45
C GLU A 182 -5.14 -8.67 8.86
N ILE A 183 -4.92 -7.71 7.96
CA ILE A 183 -5.31 -6.32 8.18
C ILE A 183 -6.83 -6.25 8.39
N ILE A 184 -7.64 -6.79 7.47
CA ILE A 184 -9.12 -6.77 7.60
C ILE A 184 -9.58 -7.44 8.91
N LYS A 185 -8.95 -8.56 9.31
CA LYS A 185 -9.22 -9.24 10.58
C LYS A 185 -8.83 -8.39 11.78
N SER A 186 -7.68 -7.71 11.72
CA SER A 186 -7.17 -6.87 12.82
C SER A 186 -8.13 -5.73 13.19
N PHE A 187 -8.82 -5.14 12.21
CA PHE A 187 -9.85 -4.13 12.48
C PHE A 187 -11.08 -4.68 13.20
N LYS A 188 -11.40 -5.97 13.03
CA LYS A 188 -12.53 -6.62 13.69
C LYS A 188 -12.21 -7.06 15.12
N ARG A 189 -10.93 -7.12 15.51
CA ARG A 189 -10.51 -7.42 16.89
C ARG A 189 -10.93 -6.27 17.81
N GLU A 190 -11.06 -6.52 19.10
CA GLU A 190 -11.35 -5.47 20.11
C GLU A 190 -10.08 -4.70 20.49
N ASN A 191 -8.94 -5.38 20.57
CA ASN A 191 -7.64 -4.78 20.85
C ASN A 191 -6.90 -4.47 19.55
N PRO A 192 -6.19 -3.32 19.43
CA PRO A 192 -6.06 -2.25 20.41
C PRO A 192 -7.30 -1.36 20.42
N HIS A 193 -7.51 -0.63 21.52
CA HIS A 193 -8.59 0.35 21.66
C HIS A 193 -8.63 1.33 20.48
N PHE A 194 -9.83 1.75 20.07
CA PHE A 194 -10.03 2.55 18.85
C PHE A 194 -9.16 3.81 18.79
N LEU A 195 -8.91 4.46 19.93
CA LEU A 195 -8.04 5.65 20.00
C LEU A 195 -6.62 5.39 19.50
N ASN A 196 -6.06 4.21 19.80
CA ASN A 196 -4.71 3.83 19.37
C ASN A 196 -4.66 3.44 17.89
N ARG A 197 -5.80 3.12 17.27
CA ARG A 197 -5.90 2.87 15.83
C ARG A 197 -5.96 4.15 15.02
N VAL A 198 -6.54 5.19 15.61
CA VAL A 198 -6.83 6.47 14.93
C VAL A 198 -5.72 7.51 15.15
N SER A 199 -4.86 7.34 16.16
CA SER A 199 -3.87 8.33 16.61
C SER A 199 -3.03 8.97 15.49
N ASP A 200 -2.62 8.20 14.49
CA ASP A 200 -1.70 8.64 13.43
C ASP A 200 -2.32 8.61 12.03
N VAL A 201 -3.65 8.50 11.91
CA VAL A 201 -4.33 8.30 10.62
C VAL A 201 -4.04 9.41 9.61
N PHE A 202 -4.02 10.67 10.05
CA PHE A 202 -3.79 11.82 9.18
C PHE A 202 -2.33 11.91 8.71
N GLY A 203 -1.38 11.58 9.58
CA GLY A 203 0.04 11.60 9.25
C GLY A 203 0.49 10.45 8.34
N THR A 204 -0.22 9.32 8.32
CA THR A 204 0.09 8.18 7.42
C THR A 204 -0.75 8.13 6.16
N GLY A 205 -1.83 8.91 6.08
CA GLY A 205 -2.80 8.82 4.99
C GLY A 205 -3.53 7.47 4.96
N MET A 206 -3.81 6.91 6.14
CA MET A 206 -4.41 5.57 6.26
C MET A 206 -5.76 5.49 5.53
N PRO A 207 -5.92 4.56 4.56
CA PRO A 207 -7.14 4.49 3.78
C PRO A 207 -8.32 3.96 4.62
N PRO A 208 -9.56 4.38 4.30
CA PRO A 208 -10.74 3.82 4.93
C PRO A 208 -10.91 2.33 4.60
N MET A 209 -11.63 1.61 5.47
CA MET A 209 -11.81 0.16 5.37
C MET A 209 -12.26 -0.32 3.99
N TRP A 210 -13.22 0.36 3.37
CA TRP A 210 -13.72 -0.06 2.05
C TRP A 210 -12.63 -0.06 0.98
N LYS A 211 -11.63 0.85 1.04
CA LYS A 211 -10.49 0.82 0.12
C LYS A 211 -9.56 -0.36 0.39
N VAL A 212 -9.41 -0.75 1.65
CA VAL A 212 -8.66 -1.95 2.05
C VAL A 212 -9.37 -3.21 1.52
N GLU A 213 -10.69 -3.27 1.65
CA GLU A 213 -11.51 -4.37 1.11
C GLU A 213 -11.45 -4.39 -0.43
N THR A 214 -11.45 -3.24 -1.11
CA THR A 214 -11.23 -3.14 -2.56
C THR A 214 -9.86 -3.71 -2.95
N GLN A 215 -8.79 -3.32 -2.28
CA GLN A 215 -7.44 -3.84 -2.56
C GLN A 215 -7.37 -5.37 -2.36
N TYR A 216 -8.06 -5.90 -1.34
CA TYR A 216 -8.17 -7.34 -1.14
C TYR A 216 -8.94 -8.03 -2.26
N ALA A 217 -10.04 -7.44 -2.73
CA ALA A 217 -10.81 -7.96 -3.87
C ALA A 217 -10.01 -7.90 -5.18
N ASP A 218 -9.18 -6.88 -5.40
CA ASP A 218 -8.26 -6.80 -6.55
C ASP A 218 -7.23 -7.94 -6.52
N LEU A 219 -6.67 -8.24 -5.34
CA LEU A 219 -5.77 -9.38 -5.16
C LEU A 219 -6.47 -10.72 -5.45
N LEU A 220 -7.70 -10.90 -4.97
CA LEU A 220 -8.51 -12.09 -5.27
C LEU A 220 -8.75 -12.25 -6.78
N LEU A 221 -9.04 -11.15 -7.49
CA LEU A 221 -9.17 -11.18 -8.94
C LEU A 221 -7.87 -11.57 -9.64
N ASN A 222 -6.73 -11.01 -9.21
CA ASN A 222 -5.42 -11.30 -9.80
C ASN A 222 -5.02 -12.78 -9.64
N ILE A 223 -5.44 -13.43 -8.55
CA ILE A 223 -5.24 -14.87 -8.32
C ILE A 223 -6.26 -15.72 -9.10
N GLY A 224 -7.38 -15.15 -9.52
CA GLY A 224 -8.46 -15.83 -10.25
C GLY A 224 -9.64 -16.28 -9.38
N LEU A 225 -9.70 -15.86 -8.12
CA LEU A 225 -10.82 -16.11 -7.20
C LEU A 225 -11.98 -15.13 -7.43
N VAL A 226 -12.53 -15.15 -8.64
CA VAL A 226 -13.48 -14.14 -9.14
C VAL A 226 -14.80 -14.09 -8.35
N LYS A 227 -15.29 -15.24 -7.86
CA LYS A 227 -16.54 -15.29 -7.07
C LYS A 227 -16.39 -14.57 -5.72
N ASN A 228 -15.30 -14.84 -5.00
CA ASN A 228 -15.04 -14.19 -3.70
C ASN A 228 -14.85 -12.68 -3.88
N ALA A 229 -14.16 -12.27 -4.94
CA ALA A 229 -14.01 -10.86 -5.27
C ALA A 229 -15.37 -10.19 -5.59
N LEU A 230 -16.22 -10.86 -6.37
CA LEU A 230 -17.57 -10.39 -6.70
C LEU A 230 -18.41 -10.13 -5.45
N ASP A 231 -18.40 -11.04 -4.47
CA ASP A 231 -19.15 -10.88 -3.22
C ASP A 231 -18.72 -9.64 -2.45
N ILE A 232 -17.41 -9.34 -2.43
CA ILE A 232 -16.87 -8.13 -1.80
C ILE A 232 -17.27 -6.88 -2.57
N TYR A 233 -17.17 -6.88 -3.90
CA TYR A 233 -17.58 -5.72 -4.70
C TYR A 233 -19.08 -5.43 -4.61
N LEU A 234 -19.92 -6.46 -4.52
CA LEU A 234 -21.35 -6.30 -4.28
C LEU A 234 -21.62 -5.67 -2.91
N LYS A 235 -20.89 -6.10 -1.86
CA LYS A 235 -20.99 -5.51 -0.51
C LYS A 235 -20.61 -4.02 -0.50
N ILE A 236 -19.54 -3.65 -1.21
CA ILE A 236 -19.05 -2.26 -1.30
C ILE A 236 -19.85 -1.42 -2.31
N LYS A 237 -20.62 -2.07 -3.19
CA LYS A 237 -21.37 -1.47 -4.32
C LYS A 237 -20.46 -0.83 -5.37
N LEU A 238 -19.32 -1.47 -5.65
CA LEU A 238 -18.40 -1.11 -6.75
C LEU A 238 -18.88 -1.75 -8.05
N TRP A 239 -19.86 -1.10 -8.69
CA TRP A 239 -20.59 -1.69 -9.82
C TRP A 239 -19.75 -1.95 -11.06
N GLU A 240 -18.74 -1.12 -11.32
CA GLU A 240 -17.88 -1.29 -12.50
C GLU A 240 -17.07 -2.59 -12.41
N GLU A 241 -16.55 -2.88 -11.23
CA GLU A 241 -15.79 -4.07 -10.87
C GLU A 241 -16.70 -5.30 -10.84
N VAL A 242 -17.92 -5.16 -10.32
CA VAL A 242 -18.98 -6.20 -10.39
C VAL A 242 -19.24 -6.61 -11.85
N ILE A 243 -19.37 -5.66 -12.76
CA ILE A 243 -19.59 -5.93 -14.19
C ILE A 243 -18.38 -6.66 -14.79
N VAL A 244 -17.16 -6.25 -14.45
CA VAL A 244 -15.93 -6.95 -14.87
C VAL A 244 -15.94 -8.39 -14.37
N CYS A 245 -16.26 -8.63 -13.10
CA CYS A 245 -16.40 -9.98 -12.53
C CYS A 245 -17.43 -10.83 -13.28
N TYR A 246 -18.64 -10.31 -13.53
CA TYR A 246 -19.65 -11.05 -14.29
C TYR A 246 -19.24 -11.34 -15.74
N THR A 247 -18.48 -10.43 -16.35
CA THR A 247 -17.91 -10.64 -17.69
C THR A 247 -16.91 -11.78 -17.69
N ILE A 248 -16.01 -11.83 -16.69
CA ILE A 248 -15.04 -12.92 -16.52
C ILE A 248 -15.76 -14.25 -16.26
N LEU A 249 -16.82 -14.25 -15.44
CA LEU A 249 -17.67 -15.41 -15.17
C LEU A 249 -18.58 -15.83 -16.34
N LYS A 250 -18.57 -15.09 -17.45
CA LYS A 250 -19.45 -15.29 -18.62
C LYS A 250 -20.96 -15.15 -18.31
N LEU A 251 -21.33 -14.52 -17.20
CA LEU A 251 -22.71 -14.27 -16.78
C LEU A 251 -23.20 -12.91 -17.33
N ARG A 252 -23.25 -12.79 -18.65
CA ARG A 252 -23.53 -11.51 -19.34
C ARG A 252 -24.96 -10.97 -19.13
N HIS A 253 -25.94 -11.85 -18.92
CA HIS A 253 -27.33 -11.45 -18.66
C HIS A 253 -27.43 -10.65 -17.35
N LYS A 254 -26.86 -11.19 -16.27
CA LYS A 254 -26.80 -10.50 -14.96
C LYS A 254 -26.05 -9.18 -15.04
N ALA A 255 -24.94 -9.15 -15.80
CA ALA A 255 -24.21 -7.90 -16.02
C ALA A 255 -25.09 -6.84 -16.69
N ALA A 256 -25.86 -7.20 -17.73
CA ALA A 256 -26.74 -6.28 -18.43
C ALA A 256 -27.90 -5.78 -17.55
N GLU A 257 -28.50 -6.66 -16.75
CA GLU A 257 -29.55 -6.32 -15.78
C GLU A 257 -29.04 -5.29 -14.76
N ILE A 258 -27.89 -5.56 -14.13
CA ILE A 258 -27.29 -4.64 -13.16
C ILE A 258 -26.91 -3.31 -13.79
N ILE A 259 -26.39 -3.31 -15.04
CA ILE A 259 -26.08 -2.06 -15.73
C ILE A 259 -27.34 -1.23 -15.96
N GLN A 260 -28.45 -1.85 -16.38
CA GLN A 260 -29.72 -1.15 -16.57
C GLN A 260 -30.23 -0.56 -15.25
N GLU A 261 -30.24 -1.36 -14.18
CA GLU A 261 -30.62 -0.90 -12.84
C GLU A 261 -29.77 0.29 -12.38
N GLN A 262 -28.45 0.27 -12.61
CA GLN A 262 -27.57 1.36 -12.21
C GLN A 262 -27.66 2.60 -13.12
N LEU A 263 -28.02 2.43 -14.40
CA LEU A 263 -28.27 3.55 -15.31
C LEU A 263 -29.52 4.32 -14.92
N ASP A 264 -30.53 3.64 -14.38
CA ASP A 264 -31.76 4.26 -13.90
C ASP A 264 -31.51 5.11 -12.64
N THR A 265 -30.62 4.68 -11.73
CA THR A 265 -30.25 5.45 -10.53
C THR A 265 -29.25 6.57 -10.80
N LYS A 266 -28.10 6.26 -11.44
CA LYS A 266 -27.02 7.22 -11.67
C LYS A 266 -26.30 6.93 -12.99
N PRO A 267 -26.74 7.54 -14.11
CA PRO A 267 -26.13 7.29 -15.41
C PRO A 267 -24.70 7.79 -15.42
N THR A 268 -23.77 6.90 -15.79
CA THR A 268 -22.34 7.21 -15.92
C THR A 268 -21.88 6.81 -17.31
N VAL A 269 -21.04 7.63 -17.95
CA VAL A 269 -20.55 7.39 -19.32
C VAL A 269 -19.93 5.99 -19.46
N LYS A 270 -19.15 5.56 -18.46
CA LYS A 270 -18.52 4.24 -18.43
C LYS A 270 -19.53 3.08 -18.44
N LEU A 271 -20.66 3.22 -17.73
CA LEU A 271 -21.74 2.22 -17.73
C LEU A 271 -22.41 2.10 -19.10
N TRP A 272 -22.63 3.22 -19.80
CA TRP A 272 -23.12 3.21 -21.18
C TRP A 272 -22.16 2.51 -22.15
N CYS A 273 -20.85 2.75 -22.03
CA CYS A 273 -19.83 2.05 -22.82
C CYS A 273 -19.86 0.54 -22.54
N LEU A 274 -19.98 0.14 -21.27
CA LEU A 274 -20.09 -1.27 -20.89
C LEU A 274 -21.36 -1.91 -21.46
N LEU A 275 -22.51 -1.21 -21.41
CA LEU A 275 -23.77 -1.70 -21.97
C LEU A 275 -23.66 -1.99 -23.48
N GLY A 276 -23.01 -1.10 -24.24
CA GLY A 276 -22.80 -1.27 -25.68
C GLY A 276 -22.08 -2.57 -26.05
N ASN A 277 -21.11 -3.00 -25.24
CA ASN A 277 -20.41 -4.26 -25.43
C ASN A 277 -21.35 -5.47 -25.33
N PHE A 278 -22.37 -5.42 -24.47
CA PHE A 278 -23.35 -6.50 -24.31
C PHE A 278 -24.44 -6.48 -25.38
N ILE A 279 -24.86 -5.30 -25.85
CA ILE A 279 -25.91 -5.14 -26.87
C ILE A 279 -25.40 -5.55 -28.26
N SER A 280 -24.18 -5.16 -28.65
CA SER A 280 -23.64 -5.46 -30.00
C SER A 280 -23.55 -6.97 -30.29
N LEU A 281 -23.43 -7.80 -29.26
CA LEU A 281 -23.38 -9.25 -29.36
C LEU A 281 -24.75 -9.90 -29.62
N LYS A 282 -25.86 -9.31 -29.15
CA LYS A 282 -27.21 -9.83 -29.46
C LYS A 282 -27.50 -9.78 -30.97
N TYR A 283 -26.96 -8.79 -31.68
CA TYR A 283 -27.12 -8.63 -33.12
C TYR A 283 -26.13 -9.44 -33.97
N LYS A 284 -25.08 -10.04 -33.38
CA LYS A 284 -24.12 -10.90 -34.09
C LYS A 284 -24.47 -12.39 -34.09
N VAL A 285 -25.39 -12.83 -33.23
CA VAL A 285 -25.78 -14.26 -33.12
C VAL A 285 -27.00 -14.60 -34.00
N THR A 286 -27.53 -13.62 -34.75
CA THR A 286 -28.72 -13.76 -35.61
C THR A 286 -28.39 -13.83 -37.12
N LYS A 287 -27.16 -14.20 -37.49
CA LYS A 287 -26.77 -14.50 -38.88
C LYS A 287 -26.18 -15.89 -39.01
#